data_AF-A0A852K2A0-F1
#
_entry.id   AF-A0A852K2A0-F1
#
_cell.length_a   1.000
_cell.length_b   1.000
_cell.length_c   1.000
_cell.angle_alpha   90.00
_cell.angle_beta   90.00
_cell.angle_gamma   90.00
#
_symmetry.space_group_name_H-M   'P 1'
#
loop_
_entity.id
_entity.type
_entity.pdbx_description
1 polymer ?
#
loop_
_entity_poly.entity_id
_entity_poly.type
_entity_poly.pdbx_seq_one_letter_code
_entity_poly.pdbx_strand_id
1 'polypeptide(L)'
;MDKNFKEEFSQIIKFEPPLYKQRHQFVKDLVEKYKPKKVADLGCADCSLLWMLKFCSCIEVLAGLDICANVMKEKMHTLSPLPVDYLQPSERSLTVTLHHGSVAHKDPCMLGFDLVTCIELIEHLEESELKKFPEVVFGFMAPSIVVISTPNSEFNCLLPRVMLYRHPDHKFEWSQAEFQSWALETARCYDYSVEFTGVGHPPKGMEKVGFCTQIGVFFRKYPQTGESVQSEKPMEAVYKTV
;
A
#
# COMPACT_ATOMS: atom_id res chain seq x y z
N MET A 1 13.96 24.74 -35.19
CA MET A 1 12.82 24.44 -34.31
C MET A 1 13.31 23.43 -33.27
N ASP A 2 12.83 23.56 -32.03
CA ASP A 2 13.03 22.63 -30.90
C ASP A 2 14.29 22.77 -30.02
N LYS A 3 14.74 24.02 -29.77
CA LYS A 3 15.50 24.33 -28.54
C LYS A 3 14.65 24.98 -27.43
N ASN A 4 13.50 25.57 -27.77
CA ASN A 4 12.63 26.24 -26.79
C ASN A 4 11.79 25.30 -25.91
N PHE A 5 11.60 24.03 -26.27
CA PHE A 5 10.75 23.12 -25.48
C PHE A 5 11.40 22.63 -24.17
N LYS A 6 12.72 22.76 -24.02
CA LYS A 6 13.45 22.27 -22.82
C LYS A 6 13.73 23.34 -21.77
N GLU A 7 13.62 24.64 -22.10
CA GLU A 7 14.00 25.72 -21.18
C GLU A 7 12.85 26.24 -20.30
N GLU A 8 11.58 25.94 -20.62
CA GLU A 8 10.43 26.46 -19.85
C GLU A 8 10.02 25.63 -18.62
N PHE A 9 10.54 24.41 -18.44
CA PHE A 9 10.09 23.50 -17.36
C PHE A 9 11.14 23.24 -16.28
N SER A 10 11.92 24.27 -15.92
CA SER A 10 12.76 24.26 -14.71
C SER A 10 11.98 24.60 -13.43
N GLN A 11 10.65 24.52 -13.45
CA GLN A 11 9.85 24.61 -12.24
C GLN A 11 9.95 23.28 -11.48
N ILE A 12 10.55 23.31 -10.30
CA ILE A 12 10.54 22.20 -9.35
C ILE A 12 9.07 21.84 -9.08
N ILE A 13 8.63 20.69 -9.58
CA ILE A 13 7.29 20.19 -9.28
C ILE A 13 7.17 20.02 -7.78
N LYS A 14 6.19 20.72 -7.21
CA LYS A 14 5.82 20.62 -5.79
C LYS A 14 4.37 20.19 -5.70
N PHE A 15 4.13 19.21 -4.85
CA PHE A 15 2.80 18.75 -4.52
C PHE A 15 2.36 19.38 -3.20
N GLU A 16 1.20 20.03 -3.23
CA GLU A 16 0.54 20.57 -2.03
C GLU A 16 -0.84 19.92 -1.89
N PRO A 17 -1.07 19.07 -0.86
CA PRO A 17 -0.10 18.63 0.15
C PRO A 17 0.99 17.70 -0.42
N PRO A 18 2.08 17.42 0.32
CA PRO A 18 3.14 16.50 -0.12
C PRO A 18 2.60 15.14 -0.56
N LEU A 19 3.25 14.52 -1.55
CA LEU A 19 2.71 13.32 -2.22
C LEU A 19 2.41 12.16 -1.27
N TYR A 20 3.28 11.92 -0.27
CA TYR A 20 3.04 10.87 0.74
C TYR A 20 1.76 11.12 1.54
N LYS A 21 1.43 12.39 1.83
CA LYS A 21 0.16 12.74 2.51
C LYS A 21 -1.03 12.50 1.60
N GLN A 22 -0.91 12.76 0.30
CA GLN A 22 -1.98 12.46 -0.66
C GLN A 22 -2.24 10.95 -0.73
N ARG A 23 -1.19 10.11 -0.75
CA ARG A 23 -1.33 8.64 -0.72
C ARG A 23 -2.03 8.17 0.54
N HIS A 24 -1.62 8.69 1.71
CA HIS A 24 -2.26 8.34 2.97
C HIS A 24 -3.74 8.79 2.97
N GLN A 25 -4.01 10.03 2.57
CA GLN A 25 -5.37 10.54 2.49
C GLN A 25 -6.25 9.69 1.58
N PHE A 26 -5.74 9.24 0.43
CA PHE A 26 -6.45 8.33 -0.46
C PHE A 26 -6.87 7.02 0.25
N VAL A 27 -5.97 6.41 1.02
CA VAL A 27 -6.30 5.22 1.83
C VAL A 27 -7.34 5.54 2.90
N LYS A 28 -7.21 6.69 3.58
CA LYS A 28 -8.18 7.14 4.59
C LYS A 28 -9.57 7.31 4.00
N ASP A 29 -9.67 7.88 2.81
CA ASP A 29 -10.94 8.06 2.10
C ASP A 29 -11.59 6.71 1.76
N LEU A 30 -10.79 5.71 1.37
CA LEU A 30 -11.28 4.34 1.17
C LEU A 30 -11.77 3.69 2.47
N VAL A 31 -11.03 3.86 3.57
CA VAL A 31 -11.46 3.40 4.90
C VAL A 31 -12.75 4.08 5.31
N GLU A 32 -12.89 5.39 5.08
CA GLU A 32 -14.11 6.13 5.40
C GLU A 32 -15.30 5.69 4.55
N LYS A 33 -15.08 5.30 3.29
CA LYS A 33 -16.09 4.81 2.36
C LYS A 33 -16.55 3.38 2.68
N TYR A 34 -15.61 2.45 2.87
CA TYR A 34 -15.90 1.02 2.99
C TYR A 34 -15.96 0.50 4.42
N LYS A 35 -15.53 1.31 5.40
CA LYS A 35 -15.58 1.00 6.84
C LYS A 35 -15.00 -0.38 7.21
N PRO A 36 -13.79 -0.76 6.75
CA PRO A 36 -13.18 -2.03 7.12
C PRO A 36 -12.94 -2.11 8.63
N LYS A 37 -13.07 -3.32 9.20
CA LYS A 37 -12.81 -3.60 10.61
C LYS A 37 -11.37 -4.06 10.83
N LYS A 38 -10.81 -4.83 9.90
CA LYS A 38 -9.42 -5.29 9.97
C LYS A 38 -8.62 -4.73 8.80
N VAL A 39 -7.59 -3.94 9.12
CA VAL A 39 -6.73 -3.29 8.11
C VAL A 39 -5.27 -3.67 8.35
N ALA A 40 -4.58 -4.16 7.31
CA ALA A 40 -3.16 -4.46 7.34
C ALA A 40 -2.41 -3.55 6.36
N ASP A 41 -1.28 -2.99 6.81
CA ASP A 41 -0.36 -2.21 6.00
C ASP A 41 0.95 -2.96 5.80
N LEU A 42 1.20 -3.39 4.57
CA LEU A 42 2.40 -4.13 4.18
C LEU A 42 3.43 -3.14 3.64
N GLY A 43 4.64 -3.14 4.22
CA GLY A 43 5.62 -2.06 4.02
C GLY A 43 5.31 -0.84 4.87
N CYS A 44 4.89 -1.03 6.13
CA CYS A 44 4.38 0.05 6.96
C CYS A 44 5.44 1.07 7.43
N ALA A 45 6.73 0.79 7.21
CA ALA A 45 7.86 1.67 7.49
C ALA A 45 7.79 2.35 8.87
N ASP A 46 7.63 3.68 8.88
CA ASP A 46 7.59 4.51 10.09
C ASP A 46 6.20 4.56 10.77
N CYS A 47 5.27 3.70 10.33
CA CYS A 47 3.91 3.56 10.82
C CYS A 47 3.03 4.81 10.63
N SER A 48 3.42 5.77 9.79
CA SER A 48 2.66 7.00 9.58
C SER A 48 1.23 6.78 9.07
N LEU A 49 1.03 5.79 8.19
CA LEU A 49 -0.30 5.41 7.72
C LEU A 49 -1.14 4.79 8.85
N LEU A 50 -0.57 3.81 9.56
CA LEU A 50 -1.21 3.17 10.72
C LEU A 50 -1.62 4.18 11.79
N TRP A 51 -0.75 5.15 12.09
CA TRP A 51 -1.03 6.22 13.04
C TRP A 51 -2.26 7.03 12.61
N MET A 52 -2.36 7.39 11.34
CA MET A 52 -3.50 8.13 10.82
C MET A 52 -4.79 7.28 10.84
N LEU A 53 -4.70 5.98 10.53
CA LEU A 53 -5.84 5.07 10.51
C LEU A 53 -6.36 4.69 11.90
N LYS A 54 -5.52 4.74 12.95
CA LYS A 54 -5.93 4.38 14.32
C LYS A 54 -7.11 5.21 14.84
N PHE A 55 -7.26 6.43 14.33
CA PHE A 55 -8.35 7.36 14.66
C PHE A 55 -9.66 7.09 13.90
N CYS A 56 -9.68 6.13 12.95
CA CYS A 56 -10.88 5.73 12.23
C CYS A 56 -11.70 4.76 13.08
N SER A 57 -12.87 5.19 13.55
CA SER A 57 -13.70 4.45 14.52
C SER A 57 -14.26 3.11 14.03
N CYS A 58 -14.19 2.80 12.73
CA CYS A 58 -14.61 1.51 12.19
C CYS A 58 -13.57 0.38 12.35
N ILE A 59 -12.27 0.71 12.48
CA ILE A 59 -11.19 -0.29 12.42
C ILE A 59 -10.93 -0.96 13.77
N GLU A 60 -11.32 -2.21 14.00
CA GLU A 60 -11.07 -2.92 15.27
C GLU A 60 -9.65 -3.52 15.36
N VAL A 61 -9.02 -3.83 14.22
CA VAL A 61 -7.67 -4.42 14.15
C VAL A 61 -6.81 -3.69 13.12
N LEU A 62 -5.64 -3.23 13.54
CA LEU A 62 -4.58 -2.71 12.68
C LEU A 62 -3.35 -3.62 12.76
N ALA A 63 -2.82 -4.01 11.61
CA ALA A 63 -1.55 -4.72 11.52
C ALA A 63 -0.56 -3.95 10.63
N GLY A 64 0.70 -3.88 11.04
CA GLY A 64 1.81 -3.43 10.21
C GLY A 64 2.77 -4.58 9.95
N LEU A 65 3.25 -4.71 8.72
CA LEU A 65 4.33 -5.64 8.35
C LEU A 65 5.46 -4.85 7.70
N ASP A 66 6.69 -5.06 8.15
CA ASP A 66 7.87 -4.50 7.49
C ASP A 66 9.12 -5.38 7.68
N ILE A 67 10.04 -5.33 6.72
CA ILE A 67 11.35 -6.01 6.81
C ILE A 67 12.33 -5.24 7.72
N CYS A 68 12.10 -3.95 7.96
CA CYS A 68 12.95 -3.06 8.74
C CYS A 68 12.39 -2.84 10.15
N ALA A 69 12.58 -3.82 11.04
CA ALA A 69 12.10 -3.74 12.43
C ALA A 69 12.57 -2.48 13.19
N ASN A 70 13.75 -1.95 12.87
CA ASN A 70 14.30 -0.76 13.54
C ASN A 70 13.43 0.49 13.27
N VAL A 71 12.97 0.68 12.04
CA VAL A 71 12.14 1.83 11.66
C VAL A 71 10.80 1.80 12.40
N MET A 72 10.18 0.61 12.48
CA MET A 72 8.98 0.40 13.28
C MET A 72 9.21 0.69 14.77
N LYS A 73 10.31 0.20 15.35
CA LYS A 73 10.62 0.39 16.78
C LYS A 73 10.77 1.87 17.17
N GLU A 74 11.33 2.69 16.29
CA GLU A 74 11.48 4.12 16.54
C GLU A 74 10.14 4.85 16.67
N LYS A 75 9.10 4.38 15.98
CA LYS A 75 7.80 5.08 15.87
C LYS A 75 6.61 4.34 16.47
N MET A 76 6.77 3.09 16.91
CA MET A 76 5.66 2.30 17.46
C MET A 76 4.95 2.98 18.64
N HIS A 77 5.68 3.79 19.43
CA HIS A 77 5.13 4.52 20.57
C HIS A 77 4.02 5.51 20.17
N THR A 78 4.00 5.95 18.91
CA THR A 78 2.94 6.82 18.37
C THR A 78 1.61 6.09 18.23
N LEU A 79 1.64 4.76 18.11
CA LEU A 79 0.45 3.91 17.95
C LEU A 79 -0.21 3.61 19.30
N SER A 80 0.51 3.75 20.41
CA SER A 80 -0.02 3.56 21.76
C SER A 80 -1.27 4.40 22.06
N PRO A 81 -2.15 3.94 22.97
CA PRO A 81 -3.29 4.74 23.41
C PRO A 81 -2.85 6.10 23.93
N LEU A 82 -3.59 7.14 23.59
CA LEU A 82 -3.40 8.49 24.08
C LEU A 82 -3.90 8.61 25.53
N PRO A 83 -3.45 9.61 26.31
CA PRO A 83 -3.94 9.82 27.66
C PRO A 83 -5.48 9.92 27.76
N VAL A 84 -6.12 10.51 26.74
CA VAL A 84 -7.59 10.61 26.69
C VAL A 84 -8.27 9.24 26.59
N ASP A 85 -7.64 8.24 25.98
CA ASP A 85 -8.21 6.89 25.83
C ASP A 85 -8.29 6.16 27.18
N TYR A 86 -7.46 6.54 28.15
CA TYR A 86 -7.53 6.02 29.53
C TYR A 86 -8.52 6.80 30.40
N LEU A 87 -8.65 8.11 30.18
CA LEU A 87 -9.57 8.97 30.93
C LEU A 87 -11.02 8.82 30.45
N GLN A 88 -11.21 8.54 29.16
CA GLN A 88 -12.50 8.37 28.50
C GLN A 88 -12.42 7.14 27.58
N PRO A 89 -12.42 5.92 28.16
CA PRO A 89 -12.30 4.70 27.38
C PRO A 89 -13.49 4.56 26.42
N SER A 90 -13.17 4.29 25.15
CA SER A 90 -14.17 3.99 24.13
C SER A 90 -14.73 2.58 24.32
N GLU A 91 -16.00 2.34 23.96
CA GLU A 91 -16.55 0.98 23.85
C GLU A 91 -15.87 0.16 22.75
N ARG A 92 -15.22 0.84 21.80
CA ARG A 92 -14.41 0.26 20.74
C ARG A 92 -13.09 -0.25 21.30
N SER A 93 -12.85 -1.55 21.15
CA SER A 93 -11.51 -2.13 21.29
C SER A 93 -10.74 -1.99 19.98
N LEU A 94 -9.61 -1.29 20.00
CA LEU A 94 -8.63 -1.26 18.90
C LEU A 94 -7.40 -2.08 19.30
N THR A 95 -7.05 -3.08 18.50
CA THR A 95 -5.76 -3.77 18.60
C THR A 95 -4.85 -3.34 17.48
N VAL A 96 -3.61 -2.95 17.83
CA VAL A 96 -2.56 -2.62 16.86
C VAL A 96 -1.40 -3.59 17.06
N THR A 97 -0.94 -4.25 16.00
CA THR A 97 0.18 -5.20 16.07
C THR A 97 1.18 -4.93 14.95
N LEU A 98 2.46 -4.94 15.27
CA LEU A 98 3.55 -4.76 14.30
C LEU A 98 4.32 -6.07 14.15
N HIS A 99 4.58 -6.45 12.91
CA HIS A 99 5.22 -7.70 12.54
C HIS A 99 6.48 -7.42 11.72
N HIS A 100 7.58 -8.05 12.12
CA HIS A 100 8.80 -8.09 11.34
C HIS A 100 8.80 -9.36 10.47
N GLY A 101 8.82 -9.16 9.15
CA GLY A 101 8.74 -10.22 8.15
C GLY A 101 8.74 -9.69 6.72
N SER A 102 8.70 -10.58 5.74
CA SER A 102 8.64 -10.23 4.32
C SER A 102 7.26 -10.56 3.75
N VAL A 103 6.76 -9.70 2.87
CA VAL A 103 5.53 -9.92 2.08
C VAL A 103 5.62 -11.12 1.13
N ALA A 104 6.83 -11.65 0.90
CA ALA A 104 7.03 -12.86 0.11
C ALA A 104 6.75 -14.16 0.90
N HIS A 105 6.45 -14.07 2.20
CA HIS A 105 6.14 -15.21 3.06
C HIS A 105 4.68 -15.16 3.53
N LYS A 106 4.04 -16.32 3.56
CA LYS A 106 2.71 -16.50 4.15
C LYS A 106 2.82 -16.57 5.66
N ASP A 107 1.94 -15.87 6.36
CA ASP A 107 1.78 -16.02 7.81
C ASP A 107 0.29 -16.04 8.18
N PRO A 108 -0.19 -17.03 8.94
CA PRO A 108 -1.59 -17.11 9.37
C PRO A 108 -2.12 -15.88 10.10
N CYS A 109 -1.26 -15.06 10.72
CA CYS A 109 -1.70 -13.84 11.39
C CYS A 109 -2.28 -12.79 10.43
N MET A 110 -2.01 -12.91 9.12
CA MET A 110 -2.49 -12.01 8.06
C MET A 110 -3.79 -12.48 7.39
N LEU A 111 -4.43 -13.53 7.89
CA LEU A 111 -5.70 -14.04 7.35
C LEU A 111 -6.91 -13.22 7.84
N GLY A 112 -7.90 -13.09 6.96
CA GLY A 112 -9.21 -12.52 7.33
C GLY A 112 -9.22 -11.00 7.50
N PHE A 113 -8.26 -10.29 6.90
CA PHE A 113 -8.27 -8.83 6.82
C PHE A 113 -9.30 -8.34 5.79
N ASP A 114 -9.95 -7.21 6.06
CA ASP A 114 -10.92 -6.62 5.15
C ASP A 114 -10.22 -5.75 4.09
N LEU A 115 -9.20 -5.00 4.51
CA LEU A 115 -8.40 -4.13 3.67
C LEU A 115 -6.91 -4.40 3.89
N VAL A 116 -6.18 -4.54 2.79
CA VAL A 116 -4.71 -4.63 2.79
C VAL A 116 -4.15 -3.49 1.95
N THR A 117 -3.20 -2.75 2.49
CA THR A 117 -2.50 -1.65 1.81
C THR A 117 -1.06 -2.03 1.52
N CYS A 118 -0.58 -1.69 0.33
CA CYS A 118 0.81 -1.85 -0.10
C CYS A 118 1.20 -0.55 -0.81
N ILE A 119 1.56 0.46 -0.01
CA ILE A 119 1.77 1.83 -0.48
C ILE A 119 3.26 2.03 -0.75
N GLU A 120 3.63 2.18 -2.03
CA GLU A 120 5.01 2.35 -2.48
C GLU A 120 5.92 1.20 -1.98
N LEU A 121 5.46 -0.03 -2.21
CA LEU A 121 6.13 -1.25 -1.73
C LEU A 121 6.70 -2.09 -2.87
N ILE A 122 5.89 -2.33 -3.90
CA ILE A 122 6.21 -3.37 -4.90
C ILE A 122 7.49 -3.06 -5.68
N GLU A 123 7.81 -1.79 -5.89
CA GLU A 123 9.04 -1.31 -6.53
C GLU A 123 10.32 -1.63 -5.75
N HIS A 124 10.21 -1.97 -4.46
CA HIS A 124 11.33 -2.39 -3.62
C HIS A 124 11.54 -3.90 -3.62
N LEU A 125 10.60 -4.67 -4.16
CA LEU A 125 10.68 -6.13 -4.18
C LEU A 125 11.65 -6.60 -5.25
N GLU A 126 12.51 -7.56 -4.89
CA GLU A 126 13.30 -8.27 -5.87
C GLU A 126 12.39 -9.09 -6.80
N GLU A 127 12.84 -9.39 -8.01
CA GLU A 127 12.01 -10.08 -9.02
C GLU A 127 11.41 -11.40 -8.49
N SER A 128 12.18 -12.13 -7.67
CA SER A 128 11.74 -13.39 -7.06
C SER A 128 10.65 -13.21 -5.98
N GLU A 129 10.63 -12.07 -5.30
CA GLU A 129 9.62 -11.71 -4.29
C GLU A 129 8.37 -11.18 -4.97
N LEU A 130 8.52 -10.32 -5.98
CA LEU A 130 7.43 -9.80 -6.78
C LEU A 130 6.61 -10.93 -7.45
N LYS A 131 7.26 -12.02 -7.87
CA LYS A 131 6.57 -13.22 -8.41
C LYS A 131 5.71 -13.94 -7.37
N LYS A 132 6.09 -13.91 -6.10
CA LYS A 132 5.35 -14.55 -5.00
C LYS A 132 4.25 -13.64 -4.44
N PHE A 133 4.47 -12.33 -4.49
CA PHE A 133 3.59 -11.33 -3.88
C PHE A 133 2.09 -11.50 -4.22
N PRO A 134 1.68 -11.71 -5.50
CA PRO A 134 0.27 -11.92 -5.83
C PRO A 134 -0.34 -13.13 -5.10
N GLU A 135 0.40 -14.23 -5.01
CA GLU A 135 -0.06 -15.47 -4.39
C GLU A 135 -0.23 -15.33 -2.89
N VAL A 136 0.69 -14.60 -2.23
CA VAL A 136 0.59 -14.32 -0.79
C VAL A 136 -0.57 -13.38 -0.49
N VAL A 137 -0.69 -12.26 -1.20
CA VAL A 137 -1.70 -11.22 -0.87
C VAL A 137 -3.08 -11.58 -1.38
N PHE A 138 -3.22 -11.96 -2.66
CA PHE A 138 -4.53 -12.20 -3.27
C PHE A 138 -4.99 -13.65 -3.13
N GLY A 139 -4.06 -14.60 -3.10
CA GLY A 139 -4.36 -16.03 -2.93
C GLY A 139 -4.54 -16.43 -1.47
N PHE A 140 -3.51 -16.20 -0.64
CA PHE A 140 -3.49 -16.65 0.76
C PHE A 140 -4.21 -15.70 1.71
N MET A 141 -3.81 -14.42 1.78
CA MET A 141 -4.47 -13.43 2.66
C MET A 141 -5.91 -13.15 2.19
N ALA A 142 -6.09 -13.06 0.88
CA ALA A 142 -7.37 -12.93 0.17
C ALA A 142 -8.36 -11.92 0.79
N PRO A 143 -7.93 -10.66 1.06
CA PRO A 143 -8.78 -9.65 1.69
C PRO A 143 -9.91 -9.18 0.78
N SER A 144 -10.91 -8.52 1.33
CA SER A 144 -12.02 -7.96 0.54
C SER A 144 -11.55 -6.85 -0.41
N ILE A 145 -10.59 -6.02 0.05
CA ILE A 145 -10.03 -4.90 -0.70
C ILE A 145 -8.50 -4.93 -0.59
N VAL A 146 -7.80 -4.73 -1.71
CA VAL A 146 -6.34 -4.48 -1.73
C VAL A 146 -6.09 -3.13 -2.38
N VAL A 147 -5.22 -2.31 -1.81
CA VAL A 147 -4.78 -1.04 -2.39
C VAL A 147 -3.28 -1.11 -2.61
N ILE A 148 -2.86 -0.99 -3.87
CA ILE A 148 -1.45 -1.01 -4.24
C ILE A 148 -1.12 0.34 -4.87
N SER A 149 -0.08 1.01 -4.39
CA SER A 149 0.52 2.16 -5.07
C SER A 149 1.95 1.89 -5.47
N THR A 150 2.37 2.51 -6.57
CA THR A 150 3.76 2.50 -7.03
C THR A 150 4.02 3.76 -7.87
N PRO A 151 5.28 4.22 -8.00
CA PRO A 151 5.64 5.29 -8.91
C PRO A 151 5.21 5.04 -10.36
N ASN A 152 4.79 6.09 -11.06
CA ASN A 152 4.60 6.07 -12.51
C ASN A 152 5.87 6.59 -13.21
N SER A 153 6.60 5.72 -13.90
CA SER A 153 7.85 6.09 -14.56
C SER A 153 7.67 7.15 -15.67
N GLU A 154 6.48 7.23 -16.28
CA GLU A 154 6.18 8.23 -17.32
C GLU A 154 6.14 9.66 -16.77
N PHE A 155 5.92 9.82 -15.46
CA PHE A 155 5.98 11.12 -14.79
C PHE A 155 7.42 11.58 -14.52
N ASN A 156 8.42 10.68 -14.59
CA ASN A 156 9.80 10.98 -14.21
C ASN A 156 10.44 12.07 -15.06
N CYS A 157 10.02 12.21 -16.33
CA CYS A 157 10.52 13.26 -17.21
C CYS A 157 10.25 14.68 -16.68
N LEU A 158 9.31 14.82 -15.75
CA LEU A 158 8.93 16.08 -15.13
C LEU A 158 9.65 16.35 -13.81
N LEU A 159 10.33 15.34 -13.26
CA LEU A 159 11.03 15.44 -11.99
C LEU A 159 12.51 15.79 -12.22
N PRO A 160 13.06 16.74 -11.45
CA PRO A 160 14.48 17.04 -11.56
C PRO A 160 15.31 15.86 -11.04
N ARG A 161 16.43 15.57 -11.71
CA ARG A 161 17.49 14.66 -11.23
C ARG A 161 17.12 13.17 -11.13
N VAL A 162 16.13 12.71 -11.90
CA VAL A 162 15.88 11.26 -12.08
C VAL A 162 16.75 10.75 -13.23
N MET A 163 17.64 9.77 -12.97
CA MET A 163 18.48 9.16 -14.02
C MET A 163 17.91 7.85 -14.55
N LEU A 164 17.55 6.93 -13.65
CA LEU A 164 16.82 5.70 -13.97
C LEU A 164 15.54 5.61 -13.13
N TYR A 165 15.69 5.61 -11.81
CA TYR A 165 14.60 5.57 -10.84
C TYR A 165 14.63 6.78 -9.90
N ARG A 166 13.50 7.11 -9.28
CA ARG A 166 13.32 8.20 -8.31
C ARG A 166 14.07 7.95 -7.00
N HIS A 167 14.29 6.68 -6.64
CA HIS A 167 15.02 6.29 -5.45
C HIS A 167 16.08 5.22 -5.80
N PRO A 168 17.29 5.28 -5.20
CA PRO A 168 18.33 4.28 -5.45
C PRO A 168 17.95 2.85 -5.04
N ASP A 169 17.04 2.71 -4.09
CA ASP A 169 16.59 1.40 -3.60
C ASP A 169 15.45 0.78 -4.42
N HIS A 170 14.95 1.46 -5.47
CA HIS A 170 13.96 0.87 -6.38
C HIS A 170 14.61 -0.19 -7.28
N LYS A 171 13.93 -1.32 -7.43
CA LYS A 171 14.32 -2.42 -8.33
C LYS A 171 13.75 -2.23 -9.73
N PHE A 172 12.63 -1.53 -9.83
CA PHE A 172 11.99 -1.14 -11.08
C PHE A 172 11.10 0.09 -10.86
N GLU A 173 10.69 0.74 -11.95
CA GLU A 173 9.58 1.71 -11.94
C GLU A 173 8.74 1.49 -13.19
N TRP A 174 7.48 1.11 -12.99
CA TRP A 174 6.58 0.78 -14.10
C TRP A 174 5.93 2.01 -14.71
N SER A 175 5.76 1.96 -16.02
CA SER A 175 4.82 2.81 -16.76
C SER A 175 3.37 2.47 -16.40
N GLN A 176 2.43 3.31 -16.82
CA GLN A 176 1.00 3.01 -16.67
C GLN A 176 0.62 1.67 -17.32
N ALA A 177 1.15 1.38 -18.51
CA ALA A 177 0.84 0.16 -19.24
C ALA A 177 1.36 -1.09 -18.53
N GLU A 178 2.58 -1.05 -17.99
CA GLU A 178 3.19 -2.17 -17.26
C GLU A 178 2.42 -2.46 -15.97
N PHE A 179 2.11 -1.43 -15.17
CA PHE A 179 1.35 -1.59 -13.94
C PHE A 179 -0.07 -2.11 -14.21
N GLN A 180 -0.77 -1.54 -15.20
CA GLN A 180 -2.11 -1.99 -15.58
C GLN A 180 -2.11 -3.43 -16.08
N SER A 181 -1.14 -3.82 -16.91
CA SER A 181 -1.03 -5.19 -17.41
C SER A 181 -0.82 -6.19 -16.27
N TRP A 182 0.10 -5.90 -15.34
CA TRP A 182 0.36 -6.73 -14.18
C TRP A 182 -0.86 -6.82 -13.26
N ALA A 183 -1.51 -5.69 -13.00
CA ALA A 183 -2.67 -5.61 -12.12
C ALA A 183 -3.90 -6.33 -12.71
N LEU A 184 -4.17 -6.17 -14.00
CA LEU A 184 -5.26 -6.87 -14.68
C LEU A 184 -5.06 -8.38 -14.66
N GLU A 185 -3.83 -8.85 -14.92
CA GLU A 185 -3.51 -10.27 -14.88
C GLU A 185 -3.64 -10.83 -13.46
N THR A 186 -3.15 -10.10 -12.45
CA THR A 186 -3.31 -10.47 -11.04
C THR A 186 -4.80 -10.55 -10.66
N ALA A 187 -5.58 -9.52 -11.00
CA ALA A 187 -7.00 -9.49 -10.72
C ALA A 187 -7.76 -10.65 -11.37
N ARG A 188 -7.38 -11.01 -12.61
CA ARG A 188 -7.93 -12.15 -13.34
C ARG A 188 -7.59 -13.49 -12.67
N CYS A 189 -6.35 -13.67 -12.22
CA CYS A 189 -5.89 -14.94 -11.65
C CYS A 189 -6.50 -15.26 -10.28
N TYR A 190 -6.85 -14.24 -9.49
CA TYR A 190 -7.32 -14.40 -8.10
C TYR A 190 -8.77 -13.96 -7.86
N ASP A 191 -9.56 -13.77 -8.92
CA ASP A 191 -10.97 -13.37 -8.84
C ASP A 191 -11.23 -12.00 -8.17
N TYR A 192 -10.41 -11.02 -8.53
CA TYR A 192 -10.63 -9.61 -8.20
C TYR A 192 -11.08 -8.82 -9.44
N SER A 193 -11.73 -7.68 -9.22
CA SER A 193 -11.76 -6.56 -10.16
C SER A 193 -10.75 -5.53 -9.73
N VAL A 194 -10.24 -4.72 -10.65
CA VAL A 194 -9.30 -3.64 -10.34
C VAL A 194 -9.78 -2.32 -10.94
N GLU A 195 -9.71 -1.26 -10.14
CA GLU A 195 -9.93 0.12 -10.55
C GLU A 195 -8.59 0.88 -10.50
N PHE A 196 -8.29 1.63 -11.55
CA PHE A 196 -7.05 2.40 -11.66
C PHE A 196 -7.28 3.88 -11.38
N THR A 197 -6.40 4.46 -10.57
CA THR A 197 -6.38 5.89 -10.22
C THR A 197 -4.97 6.29 -9.83
N GLY A 198 -4.80 7.45 -9.19
CA GLY A 198 -3.51 7.89 -8.70
C GLY A 198 -3.58 9.17 -7.89
N VAL A 199 -2.41 9.63 -7.43
CA VAL A 199 -2.24 10.91 -6.73
C VAL A 199 -1.04 11.67 -7.27
N GLY A 200 -1.01 12.99 -7.03
CA GLY A 200 -0.04 13.89 -7.64
C GLY A 200 -0.38 14.15 -9.10
N HIS A 201 -1.38 15.00 -9.33
CA HIS A 201 -1.76 15.44 -10.68
C HIS A 201 -0.58 16.10 -11.41
N PRO A 202 -0.44 15.88 -12.72
CA PRO A 202 0.56 16.57 -13.51
C PRO A 202 0.25 18.07 -13.59
N PRO A 203 1.26 18.91 -13.86
CA PRO A 203 1.03 20.31 -14.21
C PRO A 203 0.07 20.44 -15.40
N LYS A 204 -0.68 21.54 -15.42
CA LYS A 204 -1.63 21.86 -16.51
C LYS A 204 -0.93 21.81 -17.87
N GLY A 205 -1.53 21.13 -18.84
CA GLY A 205 -0.98 20.93 -20.18
C GLY A 205 -0.12 19.67 -20.35
N MET A 206 0.11 18.91 -19.27
CA MET A 206 0.86 17.64 -19.30
C MET A 206 0.00 16.44 -18.86
N GLU A 207 -1.32 16.51 -19.02
CA GLU A 207 -2.26 15.50 -18.53
C GLU A 207 -1.98 14.09 -19.09
N LYS A 208 -1.31 14.01 -20.24
CA LYS A 208 -0.93 12.75 -20.89
C LYS A 208 0.03 11.88 -20.06
N VAL A 209 0.85 12.46 -19.16
CA VAL A 209 1.79 11.67 -18.34
C VAL A 209 1.10 10.90 -17.22
N GLY A 210 -0.16 11.21 -16.92
CA GLY A 210 -0.91 10.60 -15.81
C GLY A 210 -0.45 11.12 -14.44
N PHE A 211 -0.85 10.40 -13.38
CA PHE A 211 -0.51 10.71 -12.00
C PHE A 211 0.96 10.40 -11.68
N CYS A 212 1.52 11.11 -10.70
CA CYS A 212 2.89 10.87 -10.22
C CYS A 212 3.02 9.52 -9.50
N THR A 213 2.04 9.18 -8.66
CA THR A 213 1.85 7.83 -8.11
C THR A 213 0.62 7.24 -8.77
N GLN A 214 0.76 6.03 -9.32
CA GLN A 214 -0.35 5.23 -9.82
C GLN A 214 -0.85 4.27 -8.75
N ILE A 215 -2.16 4.03 -8.71
CA ILE A 215 -2.83 3.24 -7.69
C ILE A 215 -3.80 2.25 -8.36
N GLY A 216 -3.74 1.00 -7.93
CA GLY A 216 -4.71 -0.04 -8.25
C GLY A 216 -5.51 -0.39 -6.99
N VAL A 217 -6.84 -0.26 -7.06
CA VAL A 217 -7.75 -0.69 -6.01
C VAL A 217 -8.45 -1.96 -6.46
N PHE A 218 -8.16 -3.05 -5.77
CA PHE A 218 -8.67 -4.36 -6.10
C PHE A 218 -9.84 -4.70 -5.17
N PHE A 219 -10.93 -5.16 -5.75
CA PHE A 219 -12.13 -5.62 -5.04
C PHE A 219 -12.34 -7.09 -5.32
N ARG A 220 -12.47 -7.88 -4.26
CA ARG A 220 -12.74 -9.31 -4.38
C ARG A 220 -14.13 -9.52 -4.97
N LYS A 221 -14.26 -10.28 -6.06
CA LYS A 221 -15.56 -10.48 -6.76
C LYS A 221 -16.53 -11.34 -5.97
N TYR A 222 -16.01 -12.38 -5.32
CA TYR A 222 -16.82 -13.33 -4.56
C TYR A 222 -16.25 -13.46 -3.14
N PRO A 223 -17.05 -13.18 -2.09
CA PRO A 223 -16.66 -13.55 -0.74
C PRO A 223 -16.54 -15.08 -0.67
N GLN A 224 -15.49 -15.60 -0.01
CA GLN A 224 -15.39 -17.05 0.24
C GLN A 224 -16.66 -17.50 0.97
N THR A 225 -17.50 -18.29 0.32
CA THR A 225 -18.35 -19.24 1.02
C THR A 225 -17.41 -20.18 1.74
N GLY A 226 -17.55 -20.32 3.06
CA GLY A 226 -16.57 -20.92 3.98
C GLY A 226 -16.23 -22.40 3.82
N GLU A 227 -16.14 -22.92 2.59
CA GLU A 227 -15.88 -24.32 2.28
C GLU A 227 -14.78 -24.47 1.23
N SER A 228 -13.54 -24.11 1.59
CA SER A 228 -12.35 -24.76 1.06
C SER A 228 -11.11 -24.42 1.87
N VAL A 229 -11.13 -24.67 3.19
CA VAL A 229 -9.88 -24.94 3.89
C VAL A 229 -9.62 -26.43 3.70
N GLN A 230 -9.07 -26.79 2.53
CA GLN A 230 -8.43 -28.09 2.41
C GLN A 230 -7.33 -28.16 3.47
N SER A 231 -7.31 -29.28 4.18
CA SER A 231 -6.38 -29.67 5.23
C SER A 231 -4.91 -29.46 4.83
N GLU A 232 -4.40 -28.24 4.94
CA GLU A 232 -2.97 -27.97 5.01
C GLU A 232 -2.51 -28.20 6.45
N LYS A 233 -1.29 -28.74 6.61
CA LYS A 233 -0.62 -28.84 7.92
C LYS A 233 -0.67 -27.49 8.64
N PRO A 234 -0.65 -27.44 9.99
CA PRO A 234 -0.55 -26.19 10.71
C PRO A 234 0.63 -25.38 10.15
N MET A 235 0.34 -24.27 9.50
CA MET A 235 1.37 -23.41 8.93
C MET A 235 2.08 -22.72 10.09
N GLU A 236 3.40 -22.86 10.16
CA GLU A 236 4.20 -22.23 11.21
C GLU A 236 4.18 -20.71 11.03
N ALA A 237 4.02 -19.98 12.14
CA ALA A 237 4.16 -18.52 12.14
C ALA A 237 5.61 -18.15 11.82
N VAL A 238 5.80 -17.31 10.80
CA VAL A 238 7.11 -16.90 10.29
C VAL A 238 7.45 -15.49 10.75
N TYR A 239 6.44 -14.65 10.95
CA TYR A 239 6.61 -13.27 11.38
C TYR A 239 6.91 -13.18 12.87
N LYS A 240 7.71 -12.18 13.24
CA LYS A 240 8.03 -11.88 14.64
C LYS A 240 7.29 -10.61 15.05
N THR A 241 6.49 -10.68 16.10
CA THR A 241 5.91 -9.48 16.71
C THR A 241 7.02 -8.60 17.28
N VAL A 242 6.96 -7.30 16.99
CA VAL A 242 8.01 -6.31 17.30
C VAL A 242 7.84 -5.68 18.67
#